data_AF-A0A2H5X315-F1
#
_entry.id   AF-A0A2H5X315-F1
#
_cell.length_a   1.000
_cell.length_b   1.000
_cell.length_c   1.000
_cell.angle_alpha   90.00
_cell.angle_beta   90.00
_cell.angle_gamma   90.00
#
_symmetry.space_group_name_H-M   'P 1'
#
loop_
_entity.id
_entity.type
_entity.pdbx_description
1 polymer ?
#
loop_
_entity_poly.entity_id
_entity_poly.type
_entity_poly.pdbx_seq_one_letter_code
_entity_poly.pdbx_strand_id
1 'polypeptide(L)'
;MPLSLPKIEAFPEPQWERHFHRRTGWVGSDCAYSVPLDAERTLWLFGDTYFGEVRDGRRVNAQLVMGNSIAIQQGKDAQTARLQFFFGSHEGDKPTAFIRPRTPRGWFWFGHGLAEGKRLWLFLTHIVPTGEPGVFGFRSQGVWLAEVLDHSLPPTQWRYHLHQLPFYHRDDRSHLSFGSAVWSDGKWVYIYGIRDDRSRSPLKRGLVVARVPVGRMAHFTAWQFWTLNGWSHRWRECSVAGDDIGA
;
A
#
# COMPACT_ATOMS: atom_id res chain seq x y z
N MET A 1 31.37 28.70 -2.85
CA MET A 1 31.69 27.41 -2.20
C MET A 1 30.49 26.49 -2.38
N PRO A 2 30.64 25.25 -2.88
CA PRO A 2 29.51 24.33 -2.90
C PRO A 2 29.13 23.99 -1.46
N LEU A 3 27.84 24.08 -1.14
CA LEU A 3 27.29 23.65 0.14
C LEU A 3 27.63 22.16 0.30
N SER A 4 28.35 21.80 1.37
CA SER A 4 28.51 20.40 1.73
C SER A 4 27.13 19.82 2.01
N LEU A 5 26.75 18.76 1.29
CA LEU A 5 25.52 18.03 1.62
C LEU A 5 25.59 17.58 3.08
N PRO A 6 24.48 17.65 3.83
CA PRO A 6 24.46 17.19 5.21
C PRO A 6 24.90 15.73 5.26
N LYS A 7 25.75 15.40 6.24
CA LYS A 7 26.07 14.00 6.54
C LYS A 7 24.81 13.38 7.15
N ILE A 8 24.20 12.44 6.43
CA ILE A 8 23.05 11.67 6.91
C ILE A 8 23.60 10.36 7.48
N GLU A 9 23.27 10.09 8.74
CA GLU A 9 23.58 8.82 9.40
C GLU A 9 22.27 8.04 9.61
N ALA A 10 22.32 6.73 9.43
CA ALA A 10 21.20 5.83 9.65
C ALA A 10 21.67 4.70 10.59
N PHE A 11 20.83 4.34 11.55
CA PHE A 11 21.11 3.34 12.55
C PHE A 11 19.98 2.30 12.57
N PRO A 12 20.28 1.01 12.86
CA PRO A 12 19.25 0.03 13.14
C PRO A 12 18.35 0.49 14.30
N GLU A 13 17.12 0.00 14.33
CA GLU A 13 16.16 0.30 15.40
C GLU A 13 15.65 -1.00 16.06
N PRO A 14 16.49 -1.65 16.89
CA PRO A 14 16.22 -2.99 17.41
C PRO A 14 14.95 -3.05 18.27
N GLN A 15 14.55 -1.92 18.88
CA GLN A 15 13.34 -1.88 19.71
C GLN A 15 12.08 -2.01 18.87
N TRP A 16 12.08 -1.52 17.63
CA TRP A 16 10.98 -1.78 16.70
C TRP A 16 11.12 -3.14 16.01
N GLU A 17 12.32 -3.53 15.59
CA GLU A 17 12.57 -4.81 14.90
C GLU A 17 12.03 -6.02 15.67
N ARG A 18 12.20 -6.04 17.00
CA ARG A 18 11.74 -7.15 17.86
C ARG A 18 10.24 -7.44 17.74
N HIS A 19 9.40 -6.45 17.41
CA HIS A 19 7.96 -6.64 17.25
C HIS A 19 7.62 -7.49 16.01
N PHE A 20 8.51 -7.49 15.02
CA PHE A 20 8.40 -8.26 13.79
C PHE A 20 9.15 -9.60 13.86
N HIS A 21 9.98 -9.82 14.88
CA HIS A 21 10.62 -11.12 15.16
C HIS A 21 9.67 -12.10 15.83
N ARG A 22 8.66 -12.54 15.06
CA ARG A 22 7.63 -13.49 15.50
C ARG A 22 8.08 -14.93 15.29
N ARG A 23 7.62 -15.83 16.18
CA ARG A 23 7.89 -17.28 16.09
C ARG A 23 6.71 -18.10 15.56
N THR A 24 5.50 -17.57 15.60
CA THR A 24 4.27 -18.23 15.16
C THR A 24 3.30 -17.22 14.54
N GLY A 25 2.46 -17.68 13.63
CA GLY A 25 1.50 -16.84 12.92
C GLY A 25 2.19 -16.06 11.79
N TRP A 26 2.09 -14.73 11.80
CA TRP A 26 2.86 -13.87 10.88
C TRP A 26 4.35 -14.00 11.19
N VAL A 27 5.19 -14.41 10.23
CA VAL A 27 6.64 -14.65 10.42
C VAL A 27 7.51 -14.01 9.33
N GLY A 28 7.01 -12.95 8.71
CA GLY A 28 7.71 -12.15 7.70
C GLY A 28 6.83 -11.83 6.51
N SER A 29 7.03 -10.66 5.92
CA SER A 29 6.30 -10.19 4.74
C SER A 29 7.12 -9.17 3.96
N ASP A 30 6.69 -8.86 2.74
CA ASP A 30 7.13 -7.69 2.00
C ASP A 30 6.26 -6.44 2.32
N CYS A 31 6.67 -5.30 1.75
CA CYS A 31 6.13 -3.98 2.07
C CYS A 31 6.27 -3.66 3.58
N ALA A 32 5.61 -2.60 4.04
CA ALA A 32 5.30 -2.26 5.43
C ALA A 32 4.84 -0.79 5.48
N TYR A 33 3.74 -0.46 4.80
CA TYR A 33 3.20 0.90 4.91
C TYR A 33 2.61 1.09 6.30
N SER A 34 2.78 2.28 6.89
CA SER A 34 2.16 2.65 8.16
C SER A 34 1.16 3.78 7.96
N VAL A 35 -0.05 3.59 8.49
CA VAL A 35 -1.14 4.58 8.43
C VAL A 35 -1.55 4.89 9.87
N PRO A 36 -1.37 6.12 10.35
CA PRO A 36 -1.95 6.54 11.63
C PRO A 36 -3.46 6.40 11.57
N LEU A 37 -4.04 5.61 12.47
CA LEU A 37 -5.50 5.47 12.59
C LEU A 37 -6.06 6.52 13.54
N ASP A 38 -5.36 6.75 14.66
CA ASP A 38 -5.67 7.76 15.65
C ASP A 38 -4.43 8.13 16.48
N ALA A 39 -4.62 8.77 17.63
CA ALA A 39 -3.54 9.23 18.50
C ALA A 39 -2.64 8.09 19.01
N GLU A 40 -3.16 6.86 19.13
CA GLU A 40 -2.47 5.74 19.78
C GLU A 40 -2.37 4.49 18.90
N ARG A 41 -3.12 4.42 17.79
CA ARG A 41 -3.13 3.27 16.89
C ARG A 41 -2.49 3.58 15.54
N THR A 42 -1.63 2.68 15.09
CA THR A 42 -1.05 2.67 13.75
C THR A 42 -1.42 1.37 13.04
N LEU A 43 -1.92 1.47 11.82
CA LEU A 43 -2.15 0.34 10.94
C LEU A 43 -0.88 0.08 10.13
N TRP A 44 -0.41 -1.17 10.14
CA TRP A 44 0.60 -1.68 9.24
C TRP A 44 -0.06 -2.44 8.10
N LEU A 45 0.35 -2.14 6.87
CA LEU A 45 -0.11 -2.78 5.65
C LEU A 45 1.06 -3.55 5.03
N PHE A 46 0.91 -4.87 4.97
CA PHE A 46 1.91 -5.78 4.40
C PHE A 46 1.41 -6.40 3.11
N GLY A 47 2.32 -6.83 2.23
CA GLY A 47 1.97 -7.57 1.03
C GLY A 47 2.04 -9.08 1.27
N ASP A 48 2.78 -9.79 0.42
CA ASP A 48 2.89 -11.24 0.49
C ASP A 48 3.53 -11.65 1.82
N THR A 49 2.86 -12.52 2.56
CA THR A 49 3.15 -12.78 3.97
C THR A 49 3.36 -14.26 4.24
N TYR A 50 4.44 -14.62 4.94
CA TYR A 50 4.60 -15.97 5.48
C TYR A 50 3.79 -16.14 6.76
N PHE A 51 2.90 -17.13 6.76
CA PHE A 51 2.17 -17.59 7.94
C PHE A 51 2.65 -18.99 8.34
N GLY A 52 3.10 -19.17 9.58
CA GLY A 52 3.59 -20.45 10.09
C GLY A 52 4.48 -20.28 11.32
N GLU A 53 5.56 -21.05 11.40
CA GLU A 53 6.48 -21.03 12.53
C GLU A 53 7.92 -20.67 12.13
N VAL A 54 8.68 -20.18 13.10
CA VAL A 54 10.15 -20.05 13.02
C VAL A 54 10.78 -20.89 14.13
N ARG A 55 11.63 -21.84 13.74
CA ARG A 55 12.40 -22.71 14.64
C ARG A 55 13.85 -22.72 14.19
N ASP A 56 14.78 -22.51 15.12
CA ASP A 56 16.22 -22.50 14.87
C ASP A 56 16.65 -21.60 13.69
N GLY A 57 16.06 -20.40 13.62
CA GLY A 57 16.34 -19.41 12.57
C GLY A 57 15.78 -19.75 11.19
N ARG A 58 14.97 -20.81 11.07
CA ARG A 58 14.36 -21.24 9.80
C ARG A 58 12.84 -21.21 9.88
N ARG A 59 12.20 -20.86 8.77
CA ARG A 59 10.74 -21.00 8.62
C ARG A 59 10.40 -22.49 8.51
N VAL A 60 9.51 -22.97 9.36
CA VAL A 60 9.01 -24.35 9.38
C VAL A 60 7.50 -24.33 9.36
N ASN A 61 6.88 -25.27 8.63
CA ASN A 61 5.42 -25.28 8.40
C ASN A 61 4.86 -23.92 7.94
N ALA A 62 5.67 -23.15 7.20
CA ALA A 62 5.31 -21.81 6.77
C ALA A 62 4.74 -21.83 5.35
N GLN A 63 3.66 -21.12 5.16
CA GLN A 63 2.97 -20.99 3.89
C GLN A 63 2.93 -19.51 3.48
N LEU A 64 3.06 -19.25 2.18
CA LEU A 64 2.89 -17.91 1.64
C LEU A 64 1.39 -17.62 1.47
N VAL A 65 0.94 -16.57 2.14
CA VAL A 65 -0.34 -15.90 1.93
C VAL A 65 -0.10 -14.79 0.91
N MET A 66 -0.58 -14.98 -0.31
CA MET A 66 -0.42 -14.01 -1.39
C MET A 66 -1.38 -12.84 -1.20
N GLY A 67 -0.91 -11.63 -1.45
CA GLY A 67 -1.71 -10.42 -1.48
C GLY A 67 -1.44 -9.51 -0.31
N ASN A 68 -2.02 -9.78 0.85
CA ASN A 68 -1.89 -8.83 1.94
C ASN A 68 -2.23 -9.41 3.30
N SER A 69 -1.57 -8.84 4.31
CA SER A 69 -1.95 -8.94 5.72
C SER A 69 -1.85 -7.56 6.36
N ILE A 70 -2.38 -7.41 7.57
CA ILE A 70 -2.26 -6.16 8.32
C ILE A 70 -1.78 -6.41 9.74
N ALA A 71 -1.31 -5.37 10.42
CA ALA A 71 -1.25 -5.36 11.88
C ALA A 71 -1.77 -4.06 12.46
N ILE A 72 -2.33 -4.14 13.66
CA ILE A 72 -2.62 -2.97 14.49
C ILE A 72 -1.53 -2.87 15.54
N GLN A 73 -0.78 -1.77 15.47
CA GLN A 73 0.09 -1.33 16.54
C GLN A 73 -0.71 -0.44 17.50
N GLN A 74 -0.59 -0.73 18.79
CA GLN A 74 -1.06 0.11 19.89
C GLN A 74 0.14 0.72 20.62
N GLY A 75 0.16 2.05 20.75
CA GLY A 75 1.21 2.83 21.43
C GLY A 75 2.33 3.30 20.50
N LYS A 76 3.03 4.37 20.92
CA LYS A 76 4.14 5.00 20.18
C LYS A 76 5.53 4.70 20.74
N ASP A 77 5.60 4.23 21.98
CA ASP A 77 6.86 3.81 22.60
C ASP A 77 7.16 2.37 22.18
N ALA A 78 8.29 2.16 21.51
CA ALA A 78 8.74 0.85 21.06
C ALA A 78 8.84 -0.16 22.21
N GLN A 79 9.08 0.30 23.45
CA GLN A 79 9.20 -0.53 24.64
C GLN A 79 7.88 -1.16 25.06
N THR A 80 6.79 -0.41 24.97
CA THR A 80 5.47 -0.81 25.47
C THR A 80 4.45 -1.08 24.37
N ALA A 81 4.77 -0.72 23.12
CA ALA A 81 3.90 -0.93 21.98
C ALA A 81 3.53 -2.41 21.81
N ARG A 82 2.34 -2.66 21.26
CA ARG A 82 1.85 -4.02 21.00
C ARG A 82 1.39 -4.12 19.55
N LEU A 83 1.86 -5.12 18.83
CA LEU A 83 1.41 -5.42 17.48
C LEU A 83 0.53 -6.67 17.47
N GLN A 84 -0.64 -6.57 16.87
CA GLN A 84 -1.51 -7.70 16.57
C GLN A 84 -1.68 -7.83 15.06
N PHE A 85 -1.36 -9.01 14.53
CA PHE A 85 -1.42 -9.30 13.09
C PHE A 85 -2.76 -9.94 12.72
N PHE A 86 -3.28 -9.57 11.55
CA PHE A 86 -4.56 -10.06 11.05
C PHE A 86 -4.44 -10.49 9.59
N PHE A 87 -5.17 -11.56 9.29
CA PHE A 87 -5.36 -12.12 7.97
C PHE A 87 -6.86 -12.18 7.67
N GLY A 88 -7.20 -12.60 6.45
CA GLY A 88 -8.59 -12.85 6.07
C GLY A 88 -9.17 -14.12 6.71
N SER A 89 -10.21 -14.67 6.09
CA SER A 89 -10.79 -15.95 6.50
C SER A 89 -9.79 -17.11 6.33
N HIS A 90 -10.07 -18.24 6.96
CA HIS A 90 -9.28 -19.46 6.80
C HIS A 90 -9.89 -20.39 5.75
N GLU A 91 -9.05 -20.97 4.91
CA GLU A 91 -9.37 -22.08 4.01
C GLU A 91 -8.61 -23.32 4.55
N GLY A 92 -9.28 -24.13 5.37
CA GLY A 92 -8.61 -25.14 6.19
C GLY A 92 -7.70 -24.49 7.24
N ASP A 93 -6.45 -24.95 7.34
CA ASP A 93 -5.46 -24.38 8.26
C ASP A 93 -4.73 -23.14 7.69
N LYS A 94 -5.06 -22.73 6.46
CA LYS A 94 -4.38 -21.64 5.77
C LYS A 94 -5.20 -20.34 5.85
N PRO A 95 -4.64 -19.25 6.40
CA PRO A 95 -5.28 -17.95 6.28
C PRO A 95 -5.19 -17.40 4.85
N THR A 96 -6.20 -16.62 4.48
CA THR A 96 -6.25 -15.91 3.19
C THR A 96 -5.81 -14.45 3.35
N ALA A 97 -5.66 -13.72 2.24
CA ALA A 97 -5.37 -12.29 2.29
C ALA A 97 -6.46 -11.51 3.04
N PHE A 98 -6.09 -10.44 3.74
CA PHE A 98 -7.03 -9.63 4.53
C PHE A 98 -8.13 -8.99 3.66
N ILE A 99 -7.77 -8.46 2.49
CA ILE A 99 -8.69 -7.98 1.45
C ILE A 99 -8.44 -8.76 0.17
N ARG A 100 -9.50 -9.38 -0.37
CA ARG A 100 -9.46 -10.15 -1.63
C ARG A 100 -10.24 -9.45 -2.75
N PRO A 101 -9.81 -9.58 -4.01
CA PRO A 101 -10.67 -9.27 -5.15
C PRO A 101 -11.94 -10.10 -5.10
N ARG A 102 -13.05 -9.54 -5.62
CA ARG A 102 -14.30 -10.30 -5.79
C ARG A 102 -14.21 -11.38 -6.87
N THR A 103 -13.25 -11.23 -7.79
CA THR A 103 -12.93 -12.22 -8.82
C THR A 103 -11.97 -13.27 -8.26
N PRO A 104 -12.08 -14.55 -8.67
CA PRO A 104 -11.14 -15.59 -8.26
C PRO A 104 -9.73 -15.38 -8.84
N ARG A 105 -9.56 -14.51 -9.84
CA ARG A 105 -8.26 -14.28 -10.49
C ARG A 105 -7.50 -13.12 -9.84
N GLY A 106 -6.29 -13.44 -9.37
CA GLY A 106 -5.32 -12.46 -8.88
C GLY A 106 -5.46 -12.14 -7.39
N TRP A 107 -4.70 -11.15 -6.95
CA TRP A 107 -4.64 -10.70 -5.57
C TRP A 107 -4.51 -9.17 -5.50
N PHE A 108 -4.66 -8.60 -4.30
CA PHE A 108 -4.37 -7.19 -4.06
C PHE A 108 -3.09 -7.03 -3.28
N TRP A 109 -2.18 -6.18 -3.76
CA TRP A 109 -1.13 -5.59 -2.93
C TRP A 109 -1.57 -4.23 -2.41
N PHE A 110 -1.27 -3.94 -1.15
CA PHE A 110 -1.51 -2.60 -0.61
C PHE A 110 -0.60 -1.56 -1.29
N GLY A 111 -1.20 -0.44 -1.67
CA GLY A 111 -0.50 0.83 -1.72
C GLY A 111 -0.51 1.48 -0.34
N HIS A 112 -0.51 2.81 -0.29
CA HIS A 112 -0.67 3.54 0.96
C HIS A 112 -2.16 3.76 1.31
N GLY A 113 -2.43 4.46 2.40
CA GLY A 113 -3.78 4.74 2.86
C GLY A 113 -3.85 5.98 3.76
N LEU A 114 -5.06 6.32 4.19
CA LEU A 114 -5.32 7.47 5.05
C LEU A 114 -6.58 7.21 5.89
N ALA A 115 -6.49 7.48 7.19
CA ALA A 115 -7.67 7.60 8.05
C ALA A 115 -8.24 9.02 7.98
N GLU A 116 -9.55 9.13 7.84
CA GLU A 116 -10.31 10.38 7.84
C GLU A 116 -11.54 10.24 8.74
N GLY A 117 -11.45 10.78 9.96
CA GLY A 117 -12.40 10.47 11.02
C GLY A 117 -12.41 8.95 11.29
N LYS A 118 -13.58 8.32 11.16
CA LYS A 118 -13.74 6.86 11.28
C LYS A 118 -13.52 6.09 9.98
N ARG A 119 -13.52 6.79 8.84
CA ARG A 119 -13.30 6.16 7.54
C ARG A 119 -11.81 5.89 7.36
N LEU A 120 -11.48 4.76 6.76
CA LEU A 120 -10.12 4.43 6.38
C LEU A 120 -10.10 4.07 4.89
N TRP A 121 -9.24 4.78 4.16
CA TRP A 121 -9.08 4.65 2.72
C TRP A 121 -7.78 3.90 2.44
N LEU A 122 -7.85 2.75 1.76
CA LEU A 122 -6.67 1.95 1.42
C LEU A 122 -6.58 1.76 -0.09
N PHE A 123 -5.46 2.15 -0.68
CA PHE A 123 -5.19 1.88 -2.09
C PHE A 123 -4.74 0.43 -2.25
N LEU A 124 -5.21 -0.22 -3.31
CA LEU A 124 -4.97 -1.62 -3.62
C LEU A 124 -4.58 -1.75 -5.08
N THR A 125 -3.40 -2.28 -5.36
CA THR A 125 -3.00 -2.65 -6.72
C THR A 125 -3.52 -4.06 -7.01
N HIS A 126 -4.36 -4.20 -8.05
CA HIS A 126 -4.85 -5.50 -8.50
C HIS A 126 -3.79 -6.18 -9.37
N ILE A 127 -3.24 -7.27 -8.86
CA ILE A 127 -2.23 -8.07 -9.54
C ILE A 127 -2.89 -9.32 -10.12
N VAL A 128 -2.50 -9.66 -11.36
CA VAL A 128 -2.90 -10.91 -12.01
C VAL A 128 -1.69 -11.67 -12.53
N PRO A 129 -1.73 -13.02 -12.51
CA PRO A 129 -0.70 -13.82 -13.13
C PRO A 129 -0.72 -13.63 -14.66
N THR A 130 0.46 -13.53 -15.27
CA THR A 130 0.65 -13.49 -16.73
C THR A 130 0.67 -14.88 -17.34
N GLY A 131 1.01 -15.90 -16.54
CA GLY A 131 1.25 -17.28 -17.01
C GLY A 131 2.69 -17.50 -17.45
N GLU A 132 3.53 -16.46 -17.42
CA GLU A 132 4.97 -16.58 -17.68
C GLU A 132 5.68 -17.24 -16.49
N PRO A 133 6.70 -18.07 -16.75
CA PRO A 133 7.46 -18.72 -15.69
C PRO A 133 8.31 -17.71 -14.90
N GLY A 134 8.57 -18.02 -13.63
CA GLY A 134 9.46 -17.24 -12.76
C GLY A 134 8.72 -16.40 -11.71
N VAL A 135 9.47 -15.85 -10.78
CA VAL A 135 8.94 -15.12 -9.60
C VAL A 135 8.30 -13.77 -9.94
N PHE A 136 8.45 -13.28 -11.18
CA PHE A 136 7.87 -12.03 -11.67
C PHE A 136 6.79 -12.24 -12.74
N GLY A 137 6.21 -13.44 -12.84
CA GLY A 137 5.14 -13.80 -13.78
C GLY A 137 3.77 -13.18 -13.47
N PHE A 138 3.74 -11.89 -13.13
CA PHE A 138 2.54 -11.14 -12.77
C PHE A 138 2.57 -9.73 -13.34
N ARG A 139 1.39 -9.11 -13.41
CA ARG A 139 1.25 -7.71 -13.81
C ARG A 139 0.13 -7.02 -13.04
N SER A 140 0.26 -5.70 -12.89
CA SER A 140 -0.87 -4.87 -12.47
C SER A 140 -1.94 -4.85 -13.57
N GLN A 141 -3.19 -5.02 -13.16
CA GLN A 141 -4.39 -4.92 -14.00
C GLN A 141 -5.20 -3.66 -13.68
N GLY A 142 -5.04 -3.08 -12.50
CA GLY A 142 -5.78 -1.89 -12.10
C GLY A 142 -5.49 -1.48 -10.67
N VAL A 143 -6.13 -0.39 -10.24
CA VAL A 143 -6.11 0.08 -8.86
C VAL A 143 -7.53 0.09 -8.31
N TRP A 144 -7.65 -0.23 -7.03
CA TRP A 144 -8.88 -0.17 -6.27
C TRP A 144 -8.67 0.66 -5.01
N LEU A 145 -9.77 1.21 -4.50
CA LEU A 145 -9.84 1.92 -3.24
C LEU A 145 -10.78 1.14 -2.32
N ALA A 146 -10.23 0.61 -1.23
CA ALA A 146 -11.05 0.09 -0.15
C ALA A 146 -11.47 1.23 0.77
N GLU A 147 -12.78 1.35 1.00
CA GLU A 147 -13.39 2.23 1.98
C GLU A 147 -13.79 1.39 3.19
N VAL A 148 -12.96 1.36 4.22
CA VAL A 148 -13.31 0.78 5.52
C VAL A 148 -14.22 1.77 6.25
N LEU A 149 -15.40 1.29 6.65
CA LEU A 149 -16.46 2.15 7.17
C LEU A 149 -16.18 2.65 8.59
N ASP A 150 -15.58 1.82 9.44
CA ASP A 150 -15.24 2.25 10.80
C ASP A 150 -13.99 1.52 11.29
N HIS A 151 -12.83 2.20 11.21
CA HIS A 151 -11.56 1.64 11.67
C HIS A 151 -11.41 1.64 13.21
N SER A 152 -12.37 2.24 13.94
CA SER A 152 -12.39 2.20 15.41
C SER A 152 -12.81 0.83 15.95
N LEU A 153 -13.49 0.02 15.13
CA LEU A 153 -13.81 -1.37 15.44
C LEU A 153 -12.56 -2.27 15.30
N PRO A 154 -12.55 -3.47 15.92
CA PRO A 154 -11.55 -4.50 15.63
C PRO A 154 -11.49 -4.82 14.13
N PRO A 155 -10.30 -5.10 13.54
CA PRO A 155 -10.21 -5.37 12.11
C PRO A 155 -11.05 -6.54 11.60
N THR A 156 -11.31 -7.54 12.46
CA THR A 156 -12.20 -8.68 12.16
C THR A 156 -13.67 -8.28 11.98
N GLN A 157 -14.04 -7.07 12.38
CA GLN A 157 -15.38 -6.51 12.26
C GLN A 157 -15.46 -5.39 11.22
N TRP A 158 -14.35 -5.07 10.54
CA TRP A 158 -14.35 -4.03 9.51
C TRP A 158 -15.24 -4.43 8.34
N ARG A 159 -16.21 -3.57 8.05
CA ARG A 159 -16.98 -3.59 6.81
C ARG A 159 -16.34 -2.62 5.84
N TYR A 160 -16.23 -3.02 4.58
CA TYR A 160 -15.65 -2.16 3.56
C TYR A 160 -16.35 -2.25 2.20
N HIS A 161 -16.24 -1.18 1.42
CA HIS A 161 -16.58 -1.14 0.00
C HIS A 161 -15.30 -1.15 -0.84
N LEU A 162 -15.35 -1.77 -2.02
CA LEU A 162 -14.27 -1.75 -2.98
C LEU A 162 -14.71 -0.95 -4.20
N HIS A 163 -14.00 0.14 -4.46
CA HIS A 163 -14.24 1.03 -5.59
C HIS A 163 -13.12 0.87 -6.60
N GLN A 164 -13.42 0.50 -7.85
CA GLN A 164 -12.39 0.46 -8.88
C GLN A 164 -11.99 1.89 -9.24
N LEU A 165 -10.69 2.19 -9.21
CA LEU A 165 -10.20 3.51 -9.59
C LEU A 165 -10.24 3.67 -11.11
N PRO A 166 -10.88 4.71 -11.65
CA PRO A 166 -10.91 4.95 -13.10
C PRO A 166 -9.61 5.56 -13.63
N PHE A 167 -8.66 5.91 -12.75
CA PHE A 167 -7.43 6.65 -13.06
C PHE A 167 -6.22 5.72 -13.24
N TYR A 168 -6.39 4.68 -14.04
CA TYR A 168 -5.35 3.68 -14.30
C TYR A 168 -5.14 3.53 -15.80
N HIS A 169 -3.88 3.46 -16.21
CA HIS A 169 -3.51 3.14 -17.59
C HIS A 169 -2.32 2.19 -17.59
N ARG A 170 -2.36 1.17 -18.45
CA ARG A 170 -1.20 0.33 -18.73
C ARG A 170 -1.28 -0.25 -20.12
N ASP A 171 -0.19 -0.11 -20.85
CA ASP A 171 0.11 -0.81 -22.09
C ASP A 171 1.59 -1.21 -22.10
N ASP A 172 2.10 -1.67 -23.24
CA ASP A 172 3.48 -2.13 -23.37
C ASP A 172 4.50 -1.00 -23.19
N ARG A 173 4.11 0.25 -23.44
CA ARG A 173 4.98 1.43 -23.45
C ARG A 173 4.83 2.30 -22.23
N SER A 174 3.70 2.24 -21.53
CA SER A 174 3.38 3.18 -20.47
C SER A 174 2.57 2.55 -19.35
N HIS A 175 2.75 3.05 -18.13
CA HIS A 175 1.95 2.68 -16.98
C HIS A 175 1.71 3.91 -16.11
N LEU A 176 0.45 4.19 -15.78
CA LEU A 176 0.03 5.25 -14.88
C LEU A 176 -0.83 4.63 -13.77
N SER A 177 -0.43 4.86 -12.53
CA SER A 177 -1.18 4.45 -11.35
C SER A 177 -1.02 5.46 -10.22
N PHE A 178 -1.99 5.48 -9.30
CA PHE A 178 -2.02 6.35 -8.13
C PHE A 178 -2.22 5.52 -6.86
N GLY A 179 -1.80 6.06 -5.72
CA GLY A 179 -1.98 5.43 -4.40
C GLY A 179 -0.70 4.87 -3.79
N SER A 180 0.47 5.16 -4.35
CA SER A 180 1.76 4.72 -3.80
C SER A 180 2.15 5.46 -2.52
N ALA A 181 1.71 6.71 -2.38
CA ALA A 181 1.76 7.47 -1.14
C ALA A 181 0.56 8.42 -1.08
N VAL A 182 0.17 8.81 0.13
CA VAL A 182 -1.02 9.60 0.42
C VAL A 182 -0.68 10.51 1.59
N TRP A 183 -1.07 11.77 1.50
CA TRP A 183 -0.86 12.77 2.55
C TRP A 183 -2.01 13.77 2.56
N SER A 184 -2.36 14.31 3.72
CA SER A 184 -3.44 15.30 3.86
C SER A 184 -2.91 16.56 4.52
N ASP A 185 -3.28 17.73 3.98
CA ASP A 185 -2.99 19.04 4.57
C ASP A 185 -4.18 19.61 5.38
N GLY A 186 -5.25 18.82 5.54
CA GLY A 186 -6.50 19.22 6.20
C GLY A 186 -7.56 19.83 5.28
N LYS A 187 -7.19 20.24 4.06
CA LYS A 187 -8.13 20.71 3.02
C LYS A 187 -8.18 19.75 1.83
N TRP A 188 -7.02 19.28 1.42
CA TRP A 188 -6.80 18.35 0.32
C TRP A 188 -6.13 17.09 0.83
N VAL A 189 -6.54 15.97 0.25
CA VAL A 189 -5.76 14.74 0.27
C VAL A 189 -4.99 14.67 -1.03
N TYR A 190 -3.67 14.60 -0.94
CA TYR A 190 -2.74 14.38 -2.04
C TYR A 190 -2.49 12.88 -2.20
N ILE A 191 -2.59 12.40 -3.43
CA ILE A 191 -2.40 11.00 -3.81
C ILE A 191 -1.27 10.96 -4.82
N TYR A 192 -0.14 10.41 -4.41
CA TYR A 192 1.04 10.25 -5.23
C TYR A 192 0.97 8.92 -5.98
N GLY A 193 1.56 8.91 -7.17
CA GLY A 193 1.57 7.78 -8.05
C GLY A 193 2.80 7.76 -8.93
N ILE A 194 2.82 6.80 -9.84
CA ILE A 194 3.91 6.63 -10.80
C ILE A 194 3.39 6.73 -12.23
N ARG A 195 4.22 7.30 -13.09
CA ARG A 195 4.14 7.18 -14.54
C ARG A 195 5.43 6.56 -15.05
N ASP A 196 5.35 5.32 -15.51
CA ASP A 196 6.46 4.65 -16.16
C ASP A 196 6.42 4.89 -17.67
N ASP A 197 7.55 5.28 -18.26
CA ASP A 197 7.85 5.12 -19.69
C ASP A 197 8.68 3.84 -19.87
N ARG A 198 7.96 2.79 -20.29
CA ARG A 198 8.46 1.44 -20.51
C ARG A 198 9.07 1.25 -21.91
N SER A 199 9.00 2.28 -22.76
CA SER A 199 9.65 2.26 -24.08
C SER A 199 11.16 2.55 -24.01
N ARG A 200 11.67 2.91 -22.83
CA ARG A 200 13.07 3.24 -22.55
C ARG A 200 13.77 2.12 -21.79
N SER A 201 15.08 2.01 -21.96
CA SER A 201 15.97 1.15 -21.16
C SER A 201 17.16 2.01 -20.68
N PRO A 202 17.36 2.21 -19.36
CA PRO A 202 16.52 1.73 -18.26
C PRO A 202 15.10 2.34 -18.27
N LEU A 203 14.17 1.69 -17.55
CA LEU A 203 12.82 2.20 -17.32
C LEU A 203 12.88 3.63 -16.78
N LYS A 204 12.21 4.60 -17.42
CA LYS A 204 12.08 5.94 -16.86
C LYS A 204 10.80 6.01 -16.03
N ARG A 205 10.93 6.31 -14.73
CA ARG A 205 9.79 6.47 -13.83
C ARG A 205 9.66 7.92 -13.36
N GLY A 206 8.47 8.49 -13.56
CA GLY A 206 8.09 9.81 -13.10
C GLY A 206 7.09 9.75 -11.93
N LEU A 207 7.20 10.70 -11.02
CA LEU A 207 6.23 11.00 -9.98
C LEU A 207 5.03 11.71 -10.59
N VAL A 208 3.82 11.24 -10.29
CA VAL A 208 2.58 11.97 -10.60
C VAL A 208 1.82 12.27 -9.31
N VAL A 209 1.01 13.33 -9.33
CA VAL A 209 0.26 13.77 -8.17
C VAL A 209 -1.19 14.04 -8.56
N ALA A 210 -2.11 13.46 -7.78
CA ALA A 210 -3.51 13.84 -7.76
C ALA A 210 -3.84 14.48 -6.40
N ARG A 211 -4.95 15.19 -6.33
CA ARG A 211 -5.55 15.64 -5.08
C ARG A 211 -7.07 15.55 -5.13
N VAL A 212 -7.70 15.42 -3.98
CA VAL A 212 -9.14 15.42 -3.81
C VAL A 212 -9.48 16.19 -2.53
N PRO A 213 -10.60 16.95 -2.46
CA PRO A 213 -10.98 17.57 -1.20
C PRO A 213 -11.17 16.50 -0.12
N VAL A 214 -10.77 16.81 1.11
CA VAL A 214 -11.09 16.01 2.31
C VAL A 214 -12.60 15.71 2.34
N GLY A 215 -12.98 14.48 2.68
CA GLY A 215 -14.37 14.00 2.67
C GLY A 215 -14.91 13.60 1.29
N ARG A 216 -14.08 13.65 0.23
CA ARG A 216 -14.53 13.38 -1.15
C ARG A 216 -13.74 12.26 -1.85
N MET A 217 -12.99 11.42 -1.11
CA MET A 217 -12.11 10.38 -1.70
C MET A 217 -12.81 9.47 -2.73
N ALA A 218 -14.01 8.95 -2.41
CA ALA A 218 -14.78 8.10 -3.33
C ALA A 218 -15.53 8.88 -4.44
N HIS A 219 -15.53 10.21 -4.41
CA HIS A 219 -16.14 11.03 -5.46
C HIS A 219 -15.13 11.30 -6.57
N PHE A 220 -14.95 10.33 -7.47
CA PHE A 220 -13.93 10.38 -8.52
C PHE A 220 -14.01 11.62 -9.44
N THR A 221 -15.18 12.22 -9.63
CA THR A 221 -15.30 13.48 -10.40
C THR A 221 -14.70 14.70 -9.68
N ALA A 222 -14.49 14.63 -8.36
CA ALA A 222 -13.88 15.69 -7.58
C ALA A 222 -12.34 15.67 -7.60
N TRP A 223 -11.74 14.59 -8.11
CA TRP A 223 -10.29 14.45 -8.19
C TRP A 223 -9.70 15.42 -9.21
N GLN A 224 -8.55 15.98 -8.86
CA GLN A 224 -7.75 16.86 -9.67
C GLN A 224 -6.34 16.27 -9.83
N PHE A 225 -5.76 16.43 -11.00
CA PHE A 225 -4.49 15.85 -11.39
C PHE A 225 -3.54 16.98 -11.74
N TRP A 226 -2.31 16.88 -11.24
CA TRP A 226 -1.30 17.89 -11.49
C TRP A 226 -0.92 17.92 -12.98
N THR A 227 -0.85 19.12 -13.54
CA THR A 227 -0.34 19.38 -14.89
C THR A 227 0.65 20.55 -14.83
N LEU A 228 1.45 20.74 -15.90
CA LEU A 228 2.35 21.89 -16.01
C LEU A 228 1.63 23.26 -15.96
N ASN A 229 0.32 23.27 -16.28
CA ASN A 229 -0.51 24.48 -16.29
C ASN A 229 -1.46 24.57 -15.08
N GLY A 230 -1.23 23.75 -14.03
CA GLY A 230 -2.06 23.69 -12.83
C GLY A 230 -2.91 22.42 -12.74
N TRP A 231 -4.05 22.48 -12.07
CA TRP A 231 -4.86 21.31 -11.74
C TRP A 231 -5.95 21.04 -12.79
N SER A 232 -6.00 19.81 -13.32
CA SER A 232 -7.01 19.36 -14.29
C SER A 232 -7.89 18.25 -13.70
N HIS A 233 -9.16 18.17 -14.08
CA HIS A 233 -10.02 17.03 -13.74
C HIS A 233 -9.81 15.82 -14.67
N ARG A 234 -8.95 15.96 -15.69
CA ARG A 234 -8.68 14.93 -16.68
C ARG A 234 -7.38 14.20 -16.35
N TRP A 235 -7.50 13.02 -15.75
CA TRP A 235 -6.35 12.22 -15.30
C TRP A 235 -5.35 11.87 -16.41
N ARG A 236 -5.79 11.76 -17.67
CA ARG A 236 -4.90 11.49 -18.81
C ARG A 236 -3.94 12.66 -19.10
N GLU A 237 -4.30 13.88 -18.71
CA GLU A 237 -3.46 15.08 -18.88
C GLU A 237 -2.43 15.23 -17.74
N CYS A 238 -2.46 14.36 -16.73
CA CYS A 238 -1.55 14.44 -15.59
C CYS A 238 -0.11 14.52 -16.10
N SER A 239 0.66 15.48 -15.62
CA SER A 239 2.08 15.66 -15.96
C SER A 239 2.96 15.01 -14.90
N VAL A 240 4.19 14.67 -15.29
CA VAL A 240 5.21 14.23 -14.34
C VAL A 240 5.66 15.43 -13.51
N ALA A 241 5.58 15.31 -12.18
CA ALA A 241 5.98 16.33 -11.22
C ALA A 241 7.44 16.22 -10.78
N GLY A 242 8.06 15.05 -10.97
CA GLY A 242 9.47 14.78 -10.71
C GLY A 242 9.91 13.54 -11.46
N ASP A 243 11.14 13.55 -11.99
CA ASP A 243 11.71 12.44 -12.74
C ASP A 243 12.58 11.54 -11.85
N ASP A 244 12.94 10.37 -12.37
CA ASP A 244 13.93 9.42 -11.82
C ASP A 244 13.64 8.96 -10.38
N ILE A 245 12.37 8.81 -10.04
CA ILE A 245 11.97 8.31 -8.73
C ILE A 245 12.17 6.79 -8.61
N GLY A 246 13.02 6.37 -7.68
CA GLY A 246 13.30 4.95 -7.41
C GLY A 246 14.15 4.27 -8.50
N ALA A 247 14.89 5.06 -9.27
CA ALA A 247 16.00 4.61 -10.11
C ALA A 247 17.27 4.37 -9.26
#